data_AF-A0A937M9F2-F1
#
_entry.id   AF-A0A937M9F2-F1
#
_cell.length_a   1.000
_cell.length_b   1.000
_cell.length_c   1.000
_cell.angle_alpha   90.00
_cell.angle_beta   90.00
_cell.angle_gamma   90.00
#
_symmetry.space_group_name_H-M   'P 1'
#
loop_
_entity.id
_entity.type
_entity.pdbx_description
1 polymer ?
#
loop_
_entity_poly.entity_id
_entity_poly.type
_entity_poly.pdbx_seq_one_letter_code
_entity_poly.pdbx_strand_id
1 'polypeptide(L)'
;MTLRDAAHLPRLRPAGVLYTAATRELPLLADFARELTSRGWRVGGLVQETLRGPDGYKRAIVATELDTQSKITLAEYKGDRSKASECGFDTAALAEATRAVRRAVEARADIIIIEKFGRREMEGSGLFDEILTAMAEGIPTLTLVSADALEQWNRLTGDLGVLLAAEPSGLWRWWGSHRLYRDLELGVEDLTAARVLVGFNWVLVEGPHGCGLAQTPDRGSASCRALDDASNLSGRSLRDLAAMVHSWNEVEAAVGLAAINAFYNRFDLDAPDGNGLESFAATDEPISVVGRFGSLAKHIKNPLIIENDPADGEYPTTAASWLLPESERVIVTASALINHSLPSILDSCPDGQVALVGPSTPLSPRLHSYGVDILAGMIIEDVDGAARVISEGGSVRELKRYARMATLNR
;
A
#
# COMPACT_ATOMS: atom_id res chain seq x y z
N MET A 1 -7.54 5.39 23.48
CA MET A 1 -6.24 5.26 22.80
C MET A 1 -6.52 5.53 21.33
N THR A 2 -6.14 6.68 20.81
CA THR A 2 -6.40 7.02 19.39
C THR A 2 -5.67 6.03 18.50
N LEU A 3 -6.40 5.37 17.59
CA LEU A 3 -5.97 4.38 16.57
C LEU A 3 -4.92 4.90 15.55
N ARG A 4 -4.15 5.93 15.90
CA ARG A 4 -3.24 6.67 15.00
C ARG A 4 -1.77 6.33 15.13
N ASP A 5 -1.39 5.33 15.91
CA ASP A 5 0.02 5.01 16.03
C ASP A 5 0.45 4.08 14.90
N ALA A 6 1.26 4.62 13.99
CA ALA A 6 2.14 3.91 13.08
C ALA A 6 3.08 2.87 13.77
N ALA A 7 2.94 2.68 15.09
CA ALA A 7 3.68 1.77 15.94
C ALA A 7 3.39 0.28 15.69
N HIS A 8 2.49 -0.09 14.78
CA HIS A 8 2.17 -1.49 14.48
C HIS A 8 2.60 -1.92 13.07
N LEU A 9 3.04 -1.01 12.21
CA LEU A 9 3.61 -1.38 10.92
C LEU A 9 5.02 -1.96 11.13
N PRO A 10 5.38 -3.04 10.41
CA PRO A 10 6.76 -3.53 10.42
C PRO A 10 7.73 -2.41 10.02
N ARG A 11 8.78 -2.25 10.83
CA ARG A 11 9.84 -1.29 10.54
C ARG A 11 10.49 -1.65 9.21
N LEU A 12 10.58 -0.68 8.31
CA LEU A 12 11.37 -0.84 7.10
C LEU A 12 12.84 -0.58 7.42
N ARG A 13 13.68 -1.47 6.93
CA ARG A 13 15.11 -1.23 6.88
C ARG A 13 15.36 -0.08 5.89
N PRO A 14 16.34 0.81 6.17
CA PRO A 14 16.71 1.84 5.22
C PRO A 14 17.10 1.24 3.88
N ALA A 15 16.69 1.88 2.78
CA ALA A 15 16.94 1.37 1.44
C ALA A 15 17.83 2.30 0.61
N GLY A 16 18.74 1.67 -0.12
CA GLY A 16 19.57 2.29 -1.13
C GLY A 16 19.21 1.74 -2.51
N VAL A 17 18.76 2.60 -3.42
CA VAL A 17 18.58 2.22 -4.83
C VAL A 17 19.93 2.30 -5.52
N LEU A 18 20.44 1.16 -5.99
CA LEU A 18 21.70 1.11 -6.70
C LEU A 18 21.52 1.69 -8.11
N TYR A 19 22.28 2.73 -8.46
CA TYR A 19 22.24 3.31 -9.79
C TYR A 19 23.60 3.22 -10.50
N THR A 20 23.53 3.09 -11.82
CA THR A 20 24.68 3.15 -12.73
C THR A 20 24.64 4.44 -13.53
N ALA A 21 25.69 4.75 -14.30
CA ALA A 21 25.66 5.90 -15.20
C ALA A 21 24.49 5.87 -16.20
N ALA A 22 23.99 4.68 -16.57
CA ALA A 22 22.87 4.49 -17.48
C ALA A 22 21.49 4.75 -16.85
N THR A 23 21.32 4.47 -15.55
CA THR A 23 20.04 4.65 -14.83
C THR A 23 19.97 5.93 -14.01
N ARG A 24 21.08 6.68 -13.96
CA ARG A 24 21.27 7.87 -13.13
C ARG A 24 20.29 9.02 -13.39
N GLU A 25 19.74 9.12 -14.60
CA GLU A 25 18.87 10.24 -15.00
C GLU A 25 17.37 9.89 -14.93
N LEU A 26 17.01 8.71 -14.42
CA LEU A 26 15.61 8.35 -14.22
C LEU A 26 15.07 9.07 -12.96
N PRO A 27 13.92 9.77 -13.04
CA PRO A 27 13.30 10.44 -11.90
C PRO A 27 12.60 9.46 -10.94
N LEU A 28 13.16 8.26 -10.76
CA LEU A 28 12.52 7.13 -10.08
C LEU A 28 12.06 7.47 -8.65
N LEU A 29 12.92 8.11 -7.86
CA LEU A 29 12.58 8.51 -6.49
C LEU A 29 11.56 9.65 -6.45
N ALA A 30 11.66 10.61 -7.38
CA ALA A 30 10.71 11.70 -7.50
C ALA A 30 9.31 11.22 -7.94
N ASP A 31 9.25 10.25 -8.85
CA ASP A 31 8.00 9.64 -9.29
C ASP A 31 7.33 8.84 -8.18
N PHE A 32 8.11 8.04 -7.45
CA PHE A 32 7.63 7.30 -6.29
C PHE A 32 7.14 8.24 -5.17
N ALA A 33 7.89 9.31 -4.88
CA ALA A 33 7.49 10.34 -3.93
C ALA A 33 6.15 10.99 -4.31
N ARG A 34 5.97 11.32 -5.60
CA ARG A 34 4.74 11.91 -6.12
C ARG A 34 3.56 10.94 -6.02
N GLU A 35 3.78 9.67 -6.32
CA GLU A 35 2.75 8.63 -6.21
C GLU A 35 2.33 8.41 -4.75
N LEU A 36 3.26 8.35 -3.80
CA LEU A 36 2.94 8.27 -2.37
C LEU A 36 2.19 9.52 -1.88
N THR A 37 2.62 10.71 -2.31
CA THR A 37 1.97 11.97 -1.92
C THR A 37 0.54 12.05 -2.46
N SER A 38 0.31 11.69 -3.72
CA SER A 38 -1.05 11.68 -4.31
C SER A 38 -1.97 10.66 -3.63
N ARG A 39 -1.39 9.62 -3.02
CA ARG A 39 -2.08 8.64 -2.21
C ARG A 39 -2.38 9.10 -0.78
N GLY A 40 -1.85 10.25 -0.35
CA GLY A 40 -2.07 10.86 0.97
C GLY A 40 -0.99 10.55 2.00
N TRP A 41 0.11 9.91 1.62
CA TRP A 41 1.26 9.70 2.50
C TRP A 41 2.03 11.00 2.71
N ARG A 42 2.57 11.19 3.91
CA ARG A 42 3.44 12.33 4.24
C ARG A 42 4.86 11.99 3.81
N VAL A 43 5.27 12.51 2.67
CA VAL A 43 6.59 12.27 2.09
C VAL A 43 7.50 13.45 2.39
N GLY A 44 8.58 13.20 3.12
CA GLY A 44 9.60 14.20 3.44
C GLY A 44 10.91 13.98 2.69
N GLY A 45 11.78 15.00 2.72
CA GLY A 45 13.11 14.93 2.14
C GLY A 45 13.24 15.74 0.84
N LEU A 46 14.20 15.35 0.00
CA LEU A 46 14.69 16.14 -1.13
C LEU A 46 14.97 15.26 -2.35
N VAL A 47 14.44 15.68 -3.49
CA VAL A 47 14.77 15.14 -4.82
C VAL A 47 15.53 16.18 -5.63
N GLN A 48 16.43 15.76 -6.52
CA GLN A 48 17.33 16.64 -7.26
C GLN A 48 17.15 16.50 -8.76
N GLU A 49 17.05 17.64 -9.45
CA GLU A 49 17.04 17.72 -10.91
C GLU A 49 18.30 18.44 -11.41
N THR A 50 18.93 17.89 -12.45
CA THR A 50 20.01 18.58 -13.17
C THR A 50 19.42 19.31 -14.38
N LEU A 51 19.36 20.63 -14.31
CA LEU A 51 18.91 21.47 -15.42
C LEU A 51 20.03 21.58 -16.46
N ARG A 52 19.70 21.30 -17.73
CA ARG A 52 20.62 21.37 -18.87
C ARG A 52 20.13 22.40 -19.89
N GLY A 53 21.06 23.05 -20.56
CA GLY A 53 20.75 23.98 -21.66
C GLY A 53 20.36 23.23 -22.94
N PRO A 54 19.92 23.96 -23.99
CA PRO A 54 19.62 23.37 -25.30
C PRO A 54 20.82 22.64 -25.93
N ASP A 55 22.03 22.99 -25.51
CA ASP A 55 23.31 22.40 -25.89
C ASP A 55 23.70 21.17 -25.06
N GLY A 56 22.85 20.72 -24.13
CA GLY A 56 23.05 19.54 -23.29
C GLY A 56 24.00 19.76 -22.09
N TYR A 57 24.65 20.92 -22.01
CA TYR A 57 25.51 21.27 -20.88
C TYR A 57 24.73 21.60 -19.63
N LYS A 58 25.28 21.24 -18.46
CA LYS A 58 24.67 21.52 -17.16
C LYS A 58 24.60 23.03 -16.91
N ARG A 59 23.46 23.49 -16.41
CA ARG A 59 23.18 24.89 -16.05
C ARG A 59 22.96 25.06 -14.57
N ALA A 60 22.23 24.15 -13.94
CA ALA A 60 22.02 24.17 -12.51
C ALA A 60 21.74 22.77 -11.95
N ILE A 61 21.90 22.64 -10.64
CA ILE A 61 21.35 21.54 -9.85
C ILE A 61 20.34 22.16 -8.91
N VAL A 62 19.11 21.66 -8.94
CA VAL A 62 18.00 22.17 -8.12
C VAL A 62 17.46 21.02 -7.29
N ALA A 63 17.40 21.20 -5.98
CA ALA A 63 16.66 20.31 -5.10
C ALA A 63 15.22 20.78 -4.96
N THR A 64 14.28 19.85 -4.88
CA THR A 64 12.88 20.11 -4.56
C THR A 64 12.58 19.44 -3.22
N GLU A 65 12.13 20.21 -2.23
CA GLU A 65 11.60 19.70 -0.97
C GLU A 65 10.28 18.97 -1.24
N LEU A 66 10.18 17.71 -0.83
CA LEU A 66 9.03 16.86 -1.16
C LEU A 66 7.74 17.27 -0.44
N ASP A 67 7.86 17.85 0.74
CA ASP A 67 6.72 18.30 1.55
C ASP A 67 6.14 19.62 1.00
N THR A 68 6.98 20.65 0.86
CA THR A 68 6.54 22.01 0.48
C THR A 68 6.57 22.27 -1.02
N GLN A 69 7.18 21.38 -1.81
CA GLN A 69 7.49 21.59 -3.24
C GLN A 69 8.42 22.79 -3.51
N SER A 70 9.06 23.34 -2.47
CA SER A 70 9.96 24.48 -2.59
C SER A 70 11.26 24.06 -3.27
N LYS A 71 11.77 24.93 -4.15
CA LYS A 71 13.00 24.67 -4.92
C LYS A 71 14.19 25.39 -4.31
N ILE A 72 15.28 24.65 -4.14
CA ILE A 72 16.55 25.13 -3.60
C ILE A 72 17.61 24.97 -4.71
N THR A 73 18.14 26.08 -5.21
CA THR A 73 19.23 26.03 -6.20
C THR A 73 20.53 25.69 -5.50
N LEU A 74 20.99 24.46 -5.70
CA LEU A 74 22.15 23.90 -5.03
C LEU A 74 23.47 24.33 -5.68
N ALA A 75 23.46 24.47 -7.00
CA ALA A 75 24.60 24.95 -7.78
C ALA A 75 24.15 25.58 -9.09
N GLU A 76 24.83 26.62 -9.54
CA GLU A 76 24.68 27.22 -10.88
C GLU A 76 26.01 27.22 -11.64
N TYR A 77 25.94 26.99 -12.94
CA TYR A 77 27.09 26.92 -13.84
C TYR A 77 26.99 28.00 -14.91
N LYS A 78 27.94 28.95 -14.91
CA LYS A 78 28.05 30.01 -15.92
C LYS A 78 29.08 29.62 -17.00
N GLY A 79 28.65 29.62 -18.27
CA GLY A 79 29.53 29.48 -19.45
C GLY A 79 29.76 28.06 -19.98
N ASP A 80 30.52 27.98 -21.08
CA ASP A 80 30.82 26.77 -21.86
C ASP A 80 31.95 25.92 -21.25
N ARG A 81 31.77 25.46 -20.01
CA ARG A 81 32.83 24.73 -19.27
C ARG A 81 32.39 23.35 -18.84
N SER A 82 32.82 22.37 -19.64
CA SER A 82 32.77 20.93 -19.37
C SER A 82 33.75 20.45 -18.28
N LYS A 83 34.55 21.32 -17.67
CA LYS A 83 35.51 20.98 -16.60
C LYS A 83 35.70 22.14 -15.61
N ALA A 84 34.96 22.13 -14.51
CA ALA A 84 35.35 22.85 -13.29
C ALA A 84 35.02 21.92 -12.10
N SER A 85 36.05 21.28 -11.58
CA SER A 85 36.04 20.43 -10.39
C SER A 85 35.84 21.20 -9.08
N GLU A 86 35.72 22.53 -9.14
CA GLU A 86 35.56 23.39 -7.99
C GLU A 86 34.53 24.47 -8.31
N CYS A 87 33.27 24.22 -7.93
CA CYS A 87 32.31 25.26 -7.66
C CYS A 87 31.63 24.84 -6.35
N GLY A 88 31.84 25.64 -5.29
CA GLY A 88 31.27 25.38 -3.98
C GLY A 88 29.74 25.27 -4.09
N PHE A 89 29.15 24.31 -3.39
CA PHE A 89 27.72 24.48 -3.10
C PHE A 89 27.58 25.75 -2.27
N ASP A 90 26.48 26.46 -2.47
CA ASP A 90 26.13 27.54 -1.56
C ASP A 90 25.87 26.93 -0.17
N THR A 91 26.66 27.34 0.82
CA THR A 91 26.49 26.96 2.23
C THR A 91 25.08 27.28 2.74
N ALA A 92 24.45 28.33 2.22
CA ALA A 92 23.08 28.67 2.55
C ALA A 92 22.08 27.65 1.97
N ALA A 93 22.28 27.22 0.72
CA ALA A 93 21.45 26.19 0.08
C ALA A 93 21.56 24.84 0.79
N LEU A 94 22.76 24.46 1.25
CA LEU A 94 22.94 23.25 2.06
C LEU A 94 22.24 23.37 3.43
N ALA A 95 22.38 24.51 4.11
CA ALA A 95 21.69 24.74 5.38
C ALA A 95 20.15 24.72 5.24
N GLU A 96 19.63 25.18 4.10
CA GLU A 96 18.21 25.09 3.77
C GLU A 96 17.77 23.65 3.51
N ALA A 97 18.56 22.88 2.75
CA ALA A 97 18.33 21.45 2.51
C ALA A 97 18.31 20.64 3.82
N THR A 98 19.30 20.84 4.69
CA THR A 98 19.34 20.22 6.03
C THR A 98 18.09 20.54 6.84
N ARG A 99 17.64 21.80 6.82
CA ARG A 99 16.43 22.24 7.55
C ARG A 99 15.17 21.56 7.04
N ALA A 100 15.05 21.36 5.72
CA ALA A 100 13.93 20.64 5.11
C ALA A 100 13.81 19.21 5.65
N VAL A 101 14.92 18.47 5.67
CA VAL A 101 14.91 17.09 6.19
C VAL A 101 14.59 17.05 7.68
N ARG A 102 15.18 17.96 8.49
CA ARG A 102 14.90 18.04 9.94
C ARG A 102 13.42 18.31 10.24
N ARG A 103 12.79 19.25 9.51
CA ARG A 103 11.35 19.51 9.64
C ARG A 103 10.52 18.25 9.35
N ALA A 104 10.87 17.52 8.31
CA ALA A 104 10.15 16.29 7.95
C ALA A 104 10.29 15.19 9.02
N VAL A 105 11.46 15.08 9.64
CA VAL A 105 11.68 14.17 10.79
C VAL A 105 10.86 14.61 12.00
N GLU A 106 10.91 15.89 12.35
CA GLU A 106 10.12 16.48 13.46
C GLU A 106 8.61 16.30 13.27
N ALA A 107 8.13 16.47 12.03
CA ALA A 107 6.73 16.25 11.64
C ALA A 107 6.33 14.76 11.58
N ARG A 108 7.29 13.84 11.78
CA ARG A 108 7.13 12.39 11.62
C ARG A 108 6.52 12.02 10.28
N ALA A 109 7.19 12.41 9.20
CA ALA A 109 6.88 11.94 7.86
C ALA A 109 6.78 10.41 7.83
N ASP A 110 5.94 9.88 6.95
CA ASP A 110 5.75 8.43 6.79
C ASP A 110 6.96 7.79 6.07
N ILE A 111 7.70 8.60 5.30
CA ILE A 111 8.95 8.24 4.63
C ILE A 111 9.82 9.48 4.43
N ILE A 112 11.14 9.31 4.52
CA ILE A 112 12.13 10.30 4.09
C ILE A 112 12.82 9.79 2.82
N ILE A 113 12.77 10.57 1.75
CA ILE A 113 13.44 10.28 0.48
C ILE A 113 14.52 11.34 0.25
N ILE A 114 15.77 10.90 0.11
CA ILE A 114 16.93 11.79 -0.11
C ILE A 114 17.64 11.31 -1.36
N GLU A 115 17.57 12.07 -2.45
CA GLU A 115 17.93 11.51 -3.74
C GLU A 115 19.41 11.21 -3.93
N LYS A 116 20.33 11.81 -3.16
CA LYS A 116 21.73 11.44 -3.35
C LYS A 116 22.56 11.45 -2.08
N PHE A 117 23.12 10.27 -1.81
CA PHE A 117 24.33 10.07 -1.03
C PHE A 117 25.55 10.10 -1.96
N GLY A 118 26.42 11.09 -1.84
CA GLY A 118 27.58 11.30 -2.70
C GLY A 118 28.88 11.62 -1.95
N ARG A 119 29.90 12.06 -2.69
CA ARG A 119 31.26 12.26 -2.15
C ARG A 119 31.35 13.27 -1.00
N ARG A 120 30.42 14.22 -0.90
CA ARG A 120 30.38 15.20 0.19
C ARG A 120 29.69 14.66 1.45
N GLU A 121 28.64 13.85 1.31
CA GLU A 121 28.10 13.06 2.43
C GLU A 121 29.18 12.15 3.00
N MET A 122 30.00 11.54 2.14
CA MET A 122 31.16 10.73 2.53
C MET A 122 32.27 11.53 3.25
N GLU A 123 32.32 12.85 3.08
CA GLU A 123 33.30 13.76 3.70
C GLU A 123 32.70 14.52 4.92
N GLY A 124 31.46 14.20 5.34
CA GLY A 124 30.81 14.83 6.50
C GLY A 124 30.28 16.26 6.24
N SER A 125 30.11 16.65 4.98
CA SER A 125 29.68 18.00 4.57
C SER A 125 28.38 18.00 3.73
N GLY A 126 27.65 16.89 3.74
CA GLY A 126 26.35 16.72 3.08
C GLY A 126 25.23 16.41 4.08
N LEU A 127 24.14 15.80 3.60
CA LEU A 127 22.96 15.44 4.42
C LEU A 127 23.13 14.16 5.26
N PHE A 128 24.37 13.82 5.62
CA PHE A 128 24.71 12.56 6.27
C PHE A 128 24.07 12.43 7.66
N ASP A 129 24.20 13.46 8.49
CA ASP A 129 23.65 13.47 9.84
C ASP A 129 22.12 13.43 9.82
N GLU A 130 21.50 14.06 8.81
CA GLU A 130 20.05 14.04 8.64
C GLU A 130 19.52 12.66 8.23
N ILE A 131 20.23 11.94 7.34
CA ILE A 131 19.93 10.54 6.99
C ILE A 131 19.98 9.68 8.26
N LEU A 132 21.06 9.79 9.03
CA LEU A 132 21.22 9.04 10.29
C LEU A 132 20.14 9.37 11.30
N THR A 133 19.75 10.64 11.41
CA THR A 133 18.70 11.09 12.33
C THR A 133 17.35 10.50 11.94
N ALA A 134 16.99 10.51 10.66
CA ALA A 134 15.75 9.88 10.18
C ALA A 134 15.74 8.36 10.48
N MET A 135 16.86 7.67 10.25
CA MET A 135 17.02 6.24 10.56
C MET A 135 16.92 5.98 12.08
N ALA A 136 17.53 6.82 12.91
CA ALA A 136 17.52 6.68 14.37
C ALA A 136 16.12 6.90 14.97
N GLU A 137 15.33 7.82 14.39
CA GLU A 137 13.91 8.03 14.73
C GLU A 137 12.99 6.92 14.21
N GLY A 138 13.53 5.96 13.45
CA GLY A 138 12.79 4.82 12.91
C GLY A 138 11.89 5.16 11.71
N ILE A 139 12.13 6.30 11.05
CA ILE A 139 11.39 6.70 9.86
C ILE A 139 11.98 5.95 8.64
N PRO A 140 11.15 5.27 7.83
CA PRO A 140 11.62 4.65 6.59
C PRO A 140 12.41 5.65 5.74
N THR A 141 13.64 5.30 5.39
CA THR A 141 14.56 6.20 4.67
C THR A 141 15.02 5.54 3.38
N LEU A 142 14.87 6.27 2.27
CA LEU A 142 15.19 5.81 0.91
C LEU A 142 16.15 6.79 0.23
N THR A 143 17.24 6.29 -0.35
CA THR A 143 18.23 7.11 -1.07
C THR A 143 18.70 6.44 -2.36
N LEU A 144 19.31 7.20 -3.28
CA LEU A 144 20.15 6.61 -4.32
C LEU A 144 21.56 6.35 -3.78
N VAL A 145 22.12 5.20 -4.16
CA VAL A 145 23.49 4.78 -3.84
C VAL A 145 24.23 4.51 -5.14
N SER A 146 25.33 5.21 -5.38
CA SER A 146 26.22 4.89 -6.51
C SER A 146 27.04 3.64 -6.19
N ALA A 147 27.44 2.88 -7.21
CA ALA A 147 28.36 1.75 -7.05
C ALA A 147 29.62 2.12 -6.23
N ASP A 148 30.20 3.31 -6.45
CA ASP A 148 31.38 3.80 -5.73
C ASP A 148 31.15 4.09 -4.24
N ALA A 149 29.90 4.23 -3.81
CA ALA A 149 29.51 4.59 -2.45
C ALA A 149 28.92 3.40 -1.66
N LEU A 150 28.92 2.20 -2.27
CA LEU A 150 28.26 1.02 -1.74
C LEU A 150 28.87 0.56 -0.40
N GLU A 151 30.20 0.53 -0.31
CA GLU A 151 30.90 0.11 0.91
C GLU A 151 30.62 1.08 2.08
N GLN A 152 30.49 2.37 1.78
CA GLN A 152 30.16 3.40 2.76
C GLN A 152 28.71 3.28 3.21
N TRP A 153 27.77 3.05 2.28
CA TRP A 153 26.37 2.78 2.61
C TRP A 153 26.21 1.57 3.53
N ASN A 154 26.93 0.49 3.24
CA ASN A 154 26.93 -0.72 4.06
C ASN A 154 27.46 -0.44 5.47
N ARG A 155 28.61 0.25 5.59
CA ARG A 155 29.15 0.69 6.89
C ARG A 155 28.19 1.60 7.64
N LEU A 156 27.55 2.53 6.95
CA LEU A 156 26.60 3.48 7.53
C LEU A 156 25.40 2.78 8.15
N THR A 157 24.84 1.83 7.41
CA THR A 157 23.66 1.08 7.84
C THR A 157 23.99 -0.13 8.71
N GLY A 158 25.28 -0.37 9.01
CA GLY A 158 25.74 -1.54 9.76
C GLY A 158 25.39 -2.86 9.08
N ASP A 159 25.42 -2.90 7.75
CA ASP A 159 24.99 -4.01 6.90
C ASP A 159 23.49 -4.38 7.04
N LEU A 160 22.68 -3.51 7.66
CA LEU A 160 21.23 -3.69 7.82
C LEU A 160 20.41 -2.98 6.73
N GLY A 161 21.05 -2.21 5.85
CA GLY A 161 20.39 -1.56 4.72
C GLY A 161 19.96 -2.57 3.65
N VAL A 162 18.86 -2.28 2.94
CA VAL A 162 18.41 -3.06 1.79
C VAL A 162 18.86 -2.37 0.51
N LEU A 163 19.39 -3.14 -0.44
CA LEU A 163 19.72 -2.64 -1.77
C LEU A 163 18.60 -2.97 -2.73
N LEU A 164 18.11 -1.95 -3.44
CA LEU A 164 17.03 -2.08 -4.39
C LEU A 164 17.56 -1.91 -5.82
N ALA A 165 16.98 -2.67 -6.74
CA ALA A 165 17.12 -2.41 -8.16
C ALA A 165 16.46 -1.06 -8.52
N ALA A 166 16.99 -0.38 -9.53
CA ALA A 166 16.49 0.91 -10.00
C ALA A 166 15.22 0.76 -10.86
N GLU A 167 14.16 0.20 -10.29
CA GLU A 167 12.87 -0.03 -10.94
C GLU A 167 11.69 0.25 -9.98
N PRO A 168 10.51 0.67 -10.50
CA PRO A 168 9.35 0.98 -9.66
C PRO A 168 8.85 -0.20 -8.82
N SER A 169 8.88 -1.42 -9.37
CA SER A 169 8.49 -2.66 -8.68
C SER A 169 9.33 -2.90 -7.43
N GLY A 170 10.64 -2.64 -7.48
CA GLY A 170 11.54 -2.77 -6.35
C GLY A 170 11.20 -1.82 -5.19
N LEU A 171 10.79 -0.58 -5.51
CA LEU A 171 10.38 0.41 -4.50
C LEU A 171 9.09 0.00 -3.80
N TRP A 172 8.09 -0.44 -4.57
CA TRP A 172 6.80 -0.88 -4.02
C TRP A 172 6.93 -2.17 -3.20
N ARG A 173 7.76 -3.12 -3.64
CA ARG A 173 8.10 -4.32 -2.84
C ARG A 173 8.78 -3.96 -1.52
N TRP A 174 9.72 -3.00 -1.53
CA TRP A 174 10.34 -2.51 -0.30
C TRP A 174 9.36 -1.76 0.60
N TRP A 175 8.49 -0.93 0.02
CA TRP A 175 7.43 -0.23 0.78
C TRP A 175 6.50 -1.23 1.48
N GLY A 176 6.23 -2.36 0.83
CA GLY A 176 5.70 -3.57 1.44
C GLY A 176 4.19 -3.58 1.61
N SER A 177 3.60 -4.77 1.49
CA SER A 177 2.16 -5.03 1.53
C SER A 177 1.50 -4.61 2.84
N HIS A 178 2.22 -4.63 3.97
CA HIS A 178 1.70 -4.23 5.28
C HIS A 178 1.13 -2.80 5.34
N ARG A 179 1.51 -1.93 4.39
CA ARG A 179 1.01 -0.56 4.30
C ARG A 179 -0.31 -0.41 3.56
N LEU A 180 -0.82 -1.48 2.94
CA LEU A 180 -2.05 -1.44 2.14
C LEU A 180 -3.26 -0.93 2.93
N TYR A 181 -3.37 -1.28 4.22
CA TYR A 181 -4.49 -0.84 5.06
C TYR A 181 -4.50 0.67 5.25
N ARG A 182 -3.32 1.22 5.54
CA ARG A 182 -3.15 2.67 5.68
C ARG A 182 -3.34 3.38 4.34
N ASP A 183 -2.86 2.80 3.24
CA ASP A 183 -3.03 3.39 1.91
C ASP A 183 -4.51 3.46 1.49
N LEU A 184 -5.29 2.41 1.78
CA LEU A 184 -6.73 2.39 1.56
C LEU A 184 -7.43 3.44 2.43
N GLU A 185 -7.13 3.49 3.73
CA GLU A 185 -7.71 4.46 4.68
C GLU A 185 -7.40 5.91 4.30
N LEU A 186 -6.16 6.22 3.90
CA LEU A 186 -5.74 7.56 3.51
C LEU A 186 -6.55 8.10 2.33
N GLY A 187 -6.96 7.23 1.41
CA GLY A 187 -7.80 7.62 0.28
C GLY A 187 -9.27 7.83 0.62
N VAL A 188 -9.76 7.42 1.79
CA VAL A 188 -11.16 7.65 2.20
C VAL A 188 -11.36 9.09 2.62
N GLU A 189 -12.35 9.75 2.01
CA GLU A 189 -12.72 11.12 2.35
C GLU A 189 -13.57 11.22 3.64
N ASP A 190 -13.62 12.42 4.20
CA ASP A 190 -14.37 12.71 5.42
C ASP A 190 -15.87 12.93 5.12
N LEU A 191 -16.55 11.85 4.73
CA LEU A 191 -17.97 11.81 4.37
C LEU A 191 -18.78 11.10 5.46
N THR A 192 -20.08 11.36 5.58
CA THR A 192 -20.90 10.75 6.64
C THR A 192 -21.44 9.38 6.22
N ALA A 193 -21.32 8.39 7.10
CA ALA A 193 -22.01 7.11 6.98
C ALA A 193 -23.50 7.28 7.33
N ALA A 194 -24.41 7.07 6.38
CA ALA A 194 -25.85 7.18 6.60
C ALA A 194 -26.37 6.02 7.47
N ARG A 195 -25.86 4.82 7.24
CA ARG A 195 -26.28 3.59 7.92
C ARG A 195 -25.12 2.64 8.10
N VAL A 196 -25.01 2.05 9.29
CA VAL A 196 -24.09 0.95 9.59
C VAL A 196 -24.88 -0.21 10.17
N LEU A 197 -24.75 -1.38 9.56
CA LEU A 197 -25.44 -2.60 9.96
C LEU A 197 -24.41 -3.72 10.16
N VAL A 198 -24.41 -4.35 11.34
CA VAL A 198 -23.62 -5.54 11.62
C VAL A 198 -24.58 -6.73 11.68
N GLY A 199 -24.75 -7.41 10.54
CA GLY A 199 -25.58 -8.59 10.42
C GLY A 199 -24.87 -9.87 10.86
N PHE A 200 -25.52 -11.01 10.62
CA PHE A 200 -24.94 -12.31 10.96
C PHE A 200 -23.80 -12.71 10.01
N ASN A 201 -23.96 -12.49 8.70
CA ASN A 201 -22.98 -12.85 7.68
C ASN A 201 -22.21 -11.65 7.11
N TRP A 202 -22.78 -10.44 7.20
CA TRP A 202 -22.26 -9.25 6.52
C TRP A 202 -22.37 -8.01 7.39
N VAL A 203 -21.33 -7.19 7.33
CA VAL A 203 -21.33 -5.80 7.75
C VAL A 203 -21.59 -4.92 6.52
N LEU A 204 -22.49 -3.95 6.66
CA LEU A 204 -22.82 -2.97 5.64
C LEU A 204 -22.58 -1.57 6.16
N VAL A 205 -21.92 -0.73 5.35
CA VAL A 205 -21.78 0.71 5.58
C VAL A 205 -22.29 1.44 4.34
N GLU A 206 -23.29 2.29 4.54
CA GLU A 206 -23.86 3.13 3.50
C GLU A 206 -23.22 4.52 3.56
N GLY A 207 -22.53 4.90 2.49
CA GLY A 207 -21.99 6.24 2.27
C GLY A 207 -22.84 7.03 1.27
N PRO A 208 -22.51 8.30 1.02
CA PRO A 208 -23.28 9.15 0.10
C PRO A 208 -23.15 8.76 -1.37
N HIS A 209 -22.10 8.01 -1.74
CA HIS A 209 -21.78 7.67 -3.13
C HIS A 209 -21.65 6.17 -3.39
N GLY A 210 -21.79 5.35 -2.35
CA GLY A 210 -21.58 3.91 -2.44
C GLY A 210 -22.04 3.21 -1.18
N CYS A 211 -22.05 1.88 -1.23
CA CYS A 211 -22.40 1.04 -0.11
C CYS A 211 -21.40 -0.12 -0.05
N GLY A 212 -20.67 -0.18 1.07
CA GLY A 212 -19.61 -1.13 1.28
C GLY A 212 -20.07 -2.34 2.08
N LEU A 213 -19.50 -3.48 1.75
CA LEU A 213 -19.71 -4.74 2.45
C LEU A 213 -18.39 -5.25 3.04
N ALA A 214 -18.49 -5.95 4.15
CA ALA A 214 -17.45 -6.83 4.65
C ALA A 214 -18.09 -8.08 5.25
N GLN A 215 -17.43 -9.23 5.13
CA GLN A 215 -17.90 -10.45 5.79
C GLN A 215 -17.88 -10.24 7.31
N THR A 216 -18.95 -10.65 8.00
CA THR A 216 -18.92 -10.69 9.46
C THR A 216 -17.99 -11.83 9.90
N PRO A 217 -16.98 -11.55 10.76
CA PRO A 217 -16.07 -12.58 11.23
C PRO A 217 -16.78 -13.67 12.03
N ASP A 218 -16.19 -14.86 12.09
CA ASP A 218 -16.72 -15.93 12.91
C ASP A 218 -16.67 -15.54 14.40
N ARG A 219 -17.81 -15.60 15.08
CA ARG A 219 -17.92 -15.28 16.52
C ARG A 219 -17.16 -16.27 17.41
N GLY A 220 -16.78 -17.43 16.88
CA GLY A 220 -15.91 -18.39 17.55
C GLY A 220 -14.41 -18.05 17.50
N SER A 221 -13.98 -17.05 16.70
CA SER A 221 -12.58 -16.69 16.59
C SER A 221 -12.07 -15.99 17.85
N ALA A 222 -10.80 -16.20 18.21
CA ALA A 222 -10.20 -15.61 19.42
C ALA A 222 -10.14 -14.06 19.38
N SER A 223 -10.21 -13.49 18.17
CA SER A 223 -10.11 -12.08 17.84
C SER A 223 -11.47 -11.41 17.63
N CYS A 224 -12.57 -12.16 17.54
CA CYS A 224 -13.91 -11.61 17.39
C CYS A 224 -14.51 -11.23 18.76
N ARG A 225 -14.76 -9.93 18.97
CA ARG A 225 -15.33 -9.40 20.21
C ARG A 225 -16.48 -8.46 19.91
N ALA A 226 -17.34 -8.23 20.89
CA ALA A 226 -18.37 -7.20 20.79
C ALA A 226 -17.72 -5.82 20.55
N LEU A 227 -18.42 -4.97 19.81
CA LEU A 227 -18.00 -3.58 19.60
C LEU A 227 -18.14 -2.80 20.92
N ASP A 228 -17.11 -2.03 21.27
CA ASP A 228 -17.12 -1.22 22.50
C ASP A 228 -18.20 -0.11 22.45
N ASP A 229 -18.45 0.47 21.28
CA ASP A 229 -19.53 1.44 21.05
C ASP A 229 -20.34 1.10 19.78
N ALA A 230 -21.21 0.09 19.91
CA ALA A 230 -22.18 -0.26 18.87
C ALA A 230 -23.32 0.76 18.72
N SER A 231 -23.43 1.75 19.61
CA SER A 231 -24.60 2.63 19.70
C SER A 231 -24.52 3.86 18.79
N ASN A 232 -23.34 4.17 18.27
CA ASN A 232 -23.07 5.42 17.58
C ASN A 232 -22.22 5.25 16.31
N LEU A 233 -22.46 4.20 15.51
CA LEU A 233 -21.72 3.99 14.26
C LEU A 233 -22.31 4.78 13.08
N SER A 234 -23.63 4.79 12.94
CA SER A 234 -24.31 5.59 11.91
C SER A 234 -24.17 7.08 12.24
N GLY A 235 -23.98 7.92 11.22
CA GLY A 235 -23.72 9.35 11.38
C GLY A 235 -22.25 9.71 11.62
N ARG A 236 -21.35 8.73 11.83
CA ARG A 236 -19.91 8.98 11.92
C ARG A 236 -19.28 9.24 10.54
N SER A 237 -18.09 9.82 10.56
CA SER A 237 -17.24 9.94 9.39
C SER A 237 -16.82 8.56 8.86
N LEU A 238 -16.89 8.37 7.54
CA LEU A 238 -16.33 7.22 6.83
C LEU A 238 -14.83 7.12 7.06
N ARG A 239 -14.10 8.24 7.20
CA ARG A 239 -12.68 8.23 7.54
C ARG A 239 -12.45 7.64 8.93
N ASP A 240 -13.25 8.05 9.91
CA ASP A 240 -13.13 7.54 11.28
C ASP A 240 -13.55 6.07 11.40
N LEU A 241 -14.55 5.64 10.63
CA LEU A 241 -14.93 4.24 10.54
C LEU A 241 -13.84 3.44 9.81
N ALA A 242 -13.31 3.93 8.69
CA ALA A 242 -12.25 3.28 7.91
C ALA A 242 -11.00 3.02 8.77
N ALA A 243 -10.64 3.94 9.67
CA ALA A 243 -9.53 3.75 10.61
C ALA A 243 -9.70 2.53 11.54
N MET A 244 -10.92 2.00 11.72
CA MET A 244 -11.17 0.78 12.48
C MET A 244 -10.60 -0.48 11.78
N VAL A 245 -10.22 -0.39 10.50
CA VAL A 245 -9.56 -1.49 9.76
C VAL A 245 -8.25 -1.93 10.42
N HIS A 246 -7.62 -1.08 11.23
CA HIS A 246 -6.39 -1.40 11.97
C HIS A 246 -6.63 -2.13 13.29
N SER A 247 -7.89 -2.32 13.70
CA SER A 247 -8.21 -2.99 14.96
C SER A 247 -7.96 -4.49 14.88
N TRP A 248 -7.38 -5.06 15.93
CA TRP A 248 -7.28 -6.52 16.10
C TRP A 248 -8.60 -7.17 16.55
N ASN A 249 -9.63 -6.36 16.84
CA ASN A 249 -11.00 -6.87 16.95
C ASN A 249 -11.57 -7.01 15.53
N GLU A 250 -11.77 -8.24 15.08
CA GLU A 250 -12.18 -8.51 13.69
C GLU A 250 -13.54 -7.87 13.34
N VAL A 251 -14.44 -7.66 14.31
CA VAL A 251 -15.72 -6.98 14.05
C VAL A 251 -15.49 -5.50 13.75
N GLU A 252 -14.57 -4.86 14.47
CA GLU A 252 -14.17 -3.47 14.20
C GLU A 252 -13.46 -3.37 12.85
N ALA A 253 -12.56 -4.31 12.56
CA ALA A 253 -11.87 -4.39 11.27
C ALA A 253 -12.85 -4.56 10.11
N ALA A 254 -13.88 -5.40 10.27
CA ALA A 254 -14.94 -5.58 9.29
C ALA A 254 -15.77 -4.30 9.07
N VAL A 255 -16.09 -3.55 10.14
CA VAL A 255 -16.72 -2.22 10.02
C VAL A 255 -15.83 -1.25 9.25
N GLY A 256 -14.53 -1.21 9.56
CA GLY A 256 -13.58 -0.35 8.86
C GLY A 256 -13.41 -0.71 7.40
N LEU A 257 -13.34 -2.00 7.06
CA LEU A 257 -13.29 -2.46 5.69
C LEU A 257 -14.59 -2.16 4.92
N ALA A 258 -15.75 -2.32 5.56
CA ALA A 258 -17.02 -1.93 4.95
C ALA A 258 -17.08 -0.41 4.71
N ALA A 259 -16.54 0.43 5.59
CA ALA A 259 -16.46 1.87 5.37
C ALA A 259 -15.51 2.24 4.23
N ILE A 260 -14.36 1.56 4.11
CA ILE A 260 -13.45 1.65 2.96
C ILE A 260 -14.21 1.32 1.67
N ASN A 261 -14.95 0.21 1.66
CA ASN A 261 -15.72 -0.21 0.50
C ASN A 261 -16.90 0.73 0.18
N ALA A 262 -17.48 1.41 1.18
CA ALA A 262 -18.53 2.40 0.94
C ALA A 262 -18.01 3.61 0.15
N PHE A 263 -16.71 3.89 0.27
CA PHE A 263 -16.04 4.94 -0.49
C PHE A 263 -15.54 4.48 -1.87
N TYR A 264 -14.89 3.31 -1.95
CA TYR A 264 -14.31 2.82 -3.21
C TYR A 264 -15.31 2.10 -4.13
N ASN A 265 -16.25 1.33 -3.58
CA ASN A 265 -17.22 0.55 -4.36
C ASN A 265 -18.47 1.41 -4.63
N ARG A 266 -18.26 2.49 -5.37
CA ARG A 266 -19.27 3.51 -5.66
C ARG A 266 -20.38 2.97 -6.56
N PHE A 267 -21.58 3.52 -6.43
CA PHE A 267 -22.71 3.20 -7.30
C PHE A 267 -22.43 3.50 -8.78
N ASP A 268 -21.63 4.55 -9.03
CA ASP A 268 -21.26 5.04 -10.36
C ASP A 268 -19.92 4.46 -10.87
N LEU A 269 -19.33 3.48 -10.17
CA LEU A 269 -18.05 2.90 -10.58
C LEU A 269 -18.21 2.12 -11.89
N ASP A 270 -17.59 2.63 -12.96
CA ASP A 270 -17.50 1.94 -14.24
C ASP A 270 -16.48 0.81 -14.16
N ALA A 271 -16.97 -0.37 -13.80
CA ALA A 271 -16.19 -1.60 -13.69
C ALA A 271 -16.97 -2.73 -14.38
N PRO A 272 -16.33 -3.49 -15.30
CA PRO A 272 -16.98 -4.59 -15.98
C PRO A 272 -17.57 -5.61 -15.02
N ASP A 273 -18.71 -6.16 -15.39
CA ASP A 273 -19.25 -7.34 -14.71
C ASP A 273 -18.29 -8.50 -14.88
N GLY A 274 -17.92 -9.14 -13.78
CA GLY A 274 -16.94 -10.21 -13.80
C GLY A 274 -16.94 -11.04 -12.53
N ASN A 275 -16.52 -12.30 -12.66
CA ASN A 275 -16.33 -13.22 -11.55
C ASN A 275 -14.83 -13.48 -11.39
N GLY A 276 -14.24 -13.08 -10.27
CA GLY A 276 -12.79 -13.24 -10.03
C GLY A 276 -12.31 -14.69 -10.05
N LEU A 277 -13.21 -15.67 -9.88
CA LEU A 277 -12.87 -17.09 -10.01
C LEU A 277 -12.68 -17.53 -11.47
N GLU A 278 -13.22 -16.78 -12.44
CA GLU A 278 -13.07 -17.06 -13.87
C GLU A 278 -11.75 -16.54 -14.43
N SER A 279 -11.11 -15.61 -13.73
CA SER A 279 -9.83 -15.01 -14.13
C SER A 279 -8.73 -16.04 -14.39
N PHE A 280 -8.78 -17.19 -13.72
CA PHE A 280 -7.81 -18.28 -13.88
C PHE A 280 -8.44 -19.60 -14.36
N ALA A 281 -9.67 -19.60 -14.85
CA ALA A 281 -10.40 -20.84 -15.17
C ALA A 281 -9.88 -21.60 -16.42
N ALA A 282 -9.02 -20.96 -17.23
CA ALA A 282 -8.56 -21.51 -18.50
C ALA A 282 -7.33 -22.45 -18.40
N THR A 283 -6.75 -22.64 -17.21
CA THR A 283 -5.55 -23.47 -17.02
C THR A 283 -5.85 -24.81 -16.34
N ASP A 284 -5.03 -25.81 -16.65
CA ASP A 284 -5.00 -27.12 -15.97
C ASP A 284 -3.93 -27.17 -14.85
N GLU A 285 -3.13 -26.12 -14.72
CA GLU A 285 -2.10 -26.00 -13.69
C GLU A 285 -2.73 -25.84 -12.29
N PRO A 286 -2.03 -26.28 -11.22
CA PRO A 286 -2.50 -26.06 -9.85
C PRO A 286 -2.68 -24.57 -9.55
N ILE A 287 -3.78 -24.22 -8.89
CA ILE A 287 -4.05 -22.84 -8.44
C ILE A 287 -4.16 -22.87 -6.92
N SER A 288 -3.34 -22.08 -6.24
CA SER A 288 -3.45 -21.90 -4.78
C SER A 288 -4.64 -21.02 -4.45
N VAL A 289 -5.46 -21.47 -3.51
CA VAL A 289 -6.69 -20.77 -3.13
C VAL A 289 -6.71 -20.61 -1.62
N VAL A 290 -6.58 -19.38 -1.13
CA VAL A 290 -6.69 -19.05 0.30
C VAL A 290 -8.14 -18.70 0.61
N GLY A 291 -8.81 -19.54 1.39
CA GLY A 291 -10.23 -19.47 1.70
C GLY A 291 -11.10 -20.39 0.82
N ARG A 292 -12.34 -20.63 1.26
CA ARG A 292 -13.28 -21.55 0.59
C ARG A 292 -14.34 -20.80 -0.22
N PHE A 293 -14.50 -21.19 -1.50
CA PHE A 293 -15.53 -20.65 -2.38
C PHE A 293 -16.50 -21.74 -2.85
N GLY A 294 -17.80 -21.57 -2.60
CA GLY A 294 -18.81 -22.60 -2.90
C GLY A 294 -18.95 -22.97 -4.38
N SER A 295 -18.46 -22.13 -5.31
CA SER A 295 -18.47 -22.39 -6.76
C SER A 295 -17.09 -22.76 -7.32
N LEU A 296 -16.06 -22.95 -6.48
CA LEU A 296 -14.67 -23.12 -6.93
C LEU A 296 -14.51 -24.25 -7.95
N ALA A 297 -15.04 -25.44 -7.65
CA ALA A 297 -14.94 -26.63 -8.51
C ALA A 297 -15.61 -26.48 -9.90
N LYS A 298 -16.45 -25.46 -10.10
CA LYS A 298 -17.05 -25.15 -11.40
C LYS A 298 -16.09 -24.39 -12.32
N HIS A 299 -15.11 -23.71 -11.75
CA HIS A 299 -14.21 -22.80 -12.46
C HIS A 299 -12.77 -23.28 -12.43
N ILE A 300 -12.34 -23.94 -11.35
CA ILE A 300 -10.95 -24.34 -11.13
C ILE A 300 -10.86 -25.86 -11.07
N LYS A 301 -10.06 -26.44 -11.95
CA LYS A 301 -9.91 -27.91 -12.08
C LYS A 301 -9.00 -28.52 -11.01
N ASN A 302 -7.93 -27.81 -10.63
CA ASN A 302 -6.91 -28.31 -9.70
C ASN A 302 -6.61 -27.30 -8.57
N PRO A 303 -7.55 -27.07 -7.64
CA PRO A 303 -7.34 -26.12 -6.56
C PRO A 303 -6.52 -26.71 -5.41
N LEU A 304 -5.51 -25.97 -4.94
CA LEU A 304 -4.82 -26.21 -3.67
C LEU A 304 -5.43 -25.28 -2.62
N ILE A 305 -6.47 -25.76 -1.94
CA ILE A 305 -7.26 -24.94 -1.00
C ILE A 305 -6.54 -24.89 0.35
N ILE A 306 -6.27 -23.68 0.82
CA ILE A 306 -5.68 -23.38 2.12
C ILE A 306 -6.78 -22.76 2.99
N GLU A 307 -7.11 -23.41 4.11
CA GLU A 307 -8.14 -22.91 5.04
C GLU A 307 -7.78 -23.10 6.51
N ASN A 308 -8.45 -22.33 7.38
CA ASN A 308 -8.34 -22.43 8.83
C ASN A 308 -8.90 -23.74 9.38
N ASP A 309 -10.02 -24.21 8.82
CA ASP A 309 -10.65 -25.50 9.14
C ASP A 309 -10.69 -26.35 7.87
N PRO A 310 -9.55 -26.96 7.49
CA PRO A 310 -9.42 -27.68 6.22
C PRO A 310 -10.22 -28.98 6.23
N ALA A 311 -10.94 -29.23 5.15
CA ALA A 311 -11.57 -30.53 4.88
C ALA A 311 -10.56 -31.56 4.35
N ASP A 312 -11.00 -32.82 4.19
CA ASP A 312 -10.20 -33.85 3.54
C ASP A 312 -9.75 -33.40 2.13
N GLY A 313 -8.43 -33.39 1.90
CA GLY A 313 -7.82 -32.94 0.65
C GLY A 313 -7.51 -31.45 0.56
N GLU A 314 -7.86 -30.66 1.59
CA GLU A 314 -7.45 -29.26 1.74
C GLU A 314 -6.24 -29.15 2.68
N TYR A 315 -5.64 -27.97 2.73
CA TYR A 315 -4.42 -27.68 3.49
C TYR A 315 -4.69 -26.70 4.62
N PRO A 316 -4.06 -26.88 5.80
CA PRO A 316 -4.12 -25.89 6.87
C PRO A 316 -3.37 -24.60 6.48
N THR A 317 -3.67 -23.48 7.13
CA THR A 317 -2.98 -22.19 6.89
C THR A 317 -1.47 -22.24 7.09
N THR A 318 -0.95 -23.16 7.91
CA THR A 318 0.50 -23.38 8.07
C THR A 318 1.18 -23.95 6.84
N ALA A 319 0.43 -24.53 5.89
CA ALA A 319 0.96 -25.00 4.60
C ALA A 319 1.20 -23.85 3.61
N ALA A 320 0.67 -22.65 3.86
CA ALA A 320 0.79 -21.51 2.96
C ALA A 320 2.25 -21.18 2.62
N SER A 321 3.17 -21.25 3.60
CA SER A 321 4.59 -20.99 3.40
C SER A 321 5.31 -22.03 2.52
N TRP A 322 4.67 -23.17 2.24
CA TRP A 322 5.19 -24.23 1.36
C TRP A 322 4.56 -24.15 -0.02
N LEU A 323 3.28 -23.77 -0.11
CA LEU A 323 2.53 -23.78 -1.36
C LEU A 323 2.63 -22.45 -2.13
N LEU A 324 2.54 -21.32 -1.44
CA LEU A 324 2.49 -19.99 -2.06
C LEU A 324 3.78 -19.59 -2.79
N PRO A 325 5.01 -19.91 -2.32
CA PRO A 325 6.23 -19.48 -2.99
C PRO A 325 6.39 -20.01 -4.43
N GLU A 326 5.82 -21.17 -4.74
CA GLU A 326 5.87 -21.79 -6.06
C GLU A 326 4.59 -21.55 -6.88
N SER A 327 3.64 -20.77 -6.35
CA SER A 327 2.35 -20.54 -7.00
C SER A 327 2.43 -19.45 -8.06
N GLU A 328 2.20 -19.82 -9.33
CA GLU A 328 2.09 -18.83 -10.41
C GLU A 328 0.77 -18.03 -10.35
N ARG A 329 -0.29 -18.62 -9.80
CA ARG A 329 -1.62 -18.02 -9.68
C ARG A 329 -2.21 -18.29 -8.31
N VAL A 330 -2.69 -17.24 -7.66
CA VAL A 330 -3.23 -17.30 -6.30
C VAL A 330 -4.57 -16.59 -6.24
N ILE A 331 -5.60 -17.27 -5.74
CA ILE A 331 -6.90 -16.67 -5.41
C ILE A 331 -6.95 -16.49 -3.90
N VAL A 332 -7.28 -15.28 -3.43
CA VAL A 332 -7.35 -14.96 -2.01
C VAL A 332 -8.73 -14.41 -1.70
N THR A 333 -9.37 -14.95 -0.65
CA THR A 333 -10.62 -14.40 -0.13
C THR A 333 -10.42 -12.96 0.38
N ALA A 334 -11.39 -12.09 0.09
CA ALA A 334 -11.38 -10.72 0.59
C ALA A 334 -11.46 -10.62 2.13
N SER A 335 -11.90 -11.68 2.82
CA SER A 335 -11.86 -11.75 4.29
C SER A 335 -10.45 -11.79 4.86
N ALA A 336 -9.41 -12.04 4.04
CA ALA A 336 -8.01 -11.91 4.43
C ALA A 336 -7.62 -10.46 4.84
N LEU A 337 -8.42 -9.47 4.44
CA LEU A 337 -8.28 -8.08 4.91
C LEU A 337 -8.80 -7.88 6.35
N ILE A 338 -9.74 -8.71 6.80
CA ILE A 338 -10.41 -8.55 8.09
C ILE A 338 -9.56 -9.16 9.21
N ASN A 339 -8.93 -10.30 8.94
CA ASN A 339 -8.04 -10.98 9.88
C ASN A 339 -6.55 -10.63 9.67
N HIS A 340 -6.26 -9.59 8.89
CA HIS A 340 -4.93 -9.06 8.60
C HIS A 340 -3.94 -10.04 7.95
N SER A 341 -4.41 -11.15 7.36
CA SER A 341 -3.54 -12.15 6.73
C SER A 341 -3.06 -11.77 5.33
N LEU A 342 -3.75 -10.86 4.62
CA LEU A 342 -3.43 -10.52 3.23
C LEU A 342 -1.95 -10.10 3.00
N PRO A 343 -1.33 -9.21 3.80
CA PRO A 343 0.07 -8.85 3.62
C PRO A 343 1.02 -10.05 3.63
N SER A 344 0.86 -10.96 4.59
CA SER A 344 1.72 -12.15 4.69
C SER A 344 1.52 -13.11 3.52
N ILE A 345 0.31 -13.17 2.96
CA ILE A 345 0.01 -13.97 1.77
C ILE A 345 0.75 -13.37 0.57
N LEU A 346 0.62 -12.06 0.34
CA LEU A 346 1.27 -11.35 -0.77
C LEU A 346 2.80 -11.44 -0.70
N ASP A 347 3.37 -11.30 0.51
CA ASP A 347 4.81 -11.43 0.74
C ASP A 347 5.32 -12.87 0.49
N SER A 348 4.43 -13.87 0.56
CA SER A 348 4.76 -15.29 0.32
C SER A 348 4.67 -15.70 -1.15
N CYS A 349 4.10 -14.88 -2.03
CA CYS A 349 4.01 -15.14 -3.48
C CYS A 349 4.38 -13.91 -4.33
N PRO A 350 5.61 -13.35 -4.19
CA PRO A 350 5.99 -12.05 -4.76
C PRO A 350 6.03 -11.97 -6.30
N ASP A 351 5.99 -13.12 -6.98
CA ASP A 351 5.98 -13.25 -8.44
C ASP A 351 4.69 -13.92 -8.98
N GLY A 352 3.78 -14.33 -8.08
CA GLY A 352 2.50 -14.94 -8.46
C GLY A 352 1.48 -13.90 -8.87
N GLN A 353 0.61 -14.25 -9.82
CA GLN A 353 -0.53 -13.41 -10.18
C GLN A 353 -1.66 -13.60 -9.15
N VAL A 354 -2.05 -12.52 -8.48
CA VAL A 354 -2.98 -12.60 -7.33
C VAL A 354 -4.35 -12.00 -7.67
N ALA A 355 -5.40 -12.77 -7.41
CA ALA A 355 -6.78 -12.31 -7.45
C ALA A 355 -7.37 -12.22 -6.03
N LEU A 356 -7.80 -11.03 -5.63
CA LEU A 356 -8.53 -10.79 -4.39
C LEU A 356 -10.04 -10.84 -4.67
N VAL A 357 -10.73 -11.83 -4.10
CA VAL A 357 -12.09 -12.20 -4.50
C VAL A 357 -13.04 -12.20 -3.30
N GLY A 358 -14.17 -11.50 -3.45
CA GLY A 358 -15.30 -11.56 -2.54
C GLY A 358 -15.98 -10.20 -2.33
N PRO A 359 -17.20 -10.17 -1.76
CA PRO A 359 -17.91 -8.90 -1.53
C PRO A 359 -17.15 -7.90 -0.64
N SER A 360 -16.20 -8.36 0.19
CA SER A 360 -15.35 -7.51 1.01
C SER A 360 -14.20 -6.83 0.24
N THR A 361 -14.02 -7.09 -1.06
CA THR A 361 -12.91 -6.52 -1.85
C THR A 361 -13.11 -5.02 -2.09
N PRO A 362 -12.15 -4.17 -1.70
CA PRO A 362 -12.09 -2.79 -2.17
C PRO A 362 -11.78 -2.74 -3.66
N LEU A 363 -12.67 -2.15 -4.45
CA LEU A 363 -12.47 -1.92 -5.89
C LEU A 363 -11.62 -0.67 -6.10
N SER A 364 -10.36 -0.75 -5.66
CA SER A 364 -9.40 0.37 -5.69
C SER A 364 -8.09 -0.04 -6.35
N PRO A 365 -7.67 0.63 -7.44
CA PRO A 365 -6.39 0.38 -8.11
C PRO A 365 -5.16 0.51 -7.21
N ARG A 366 -5.30 1.13 -6.02
CA ARG A 366 -4.24 1.24 -5.01
C ARG A 366 -3.60 -0.11 -4.68
N LEU A 367 -4.41 -1.18 -4.64
CA LEU A 367 -3.97 -2.53 -4.29
C LEU A 367 -3.03 -3.17 -5.33
N HIS A 368 -3.04 -2.71 -6.58
CA HIS A 368 -2.13 -3.21 -7.62
C HIS A 368 -0.66 -2.94 -7.29
N SER A 369 -0.37 -1.84 -6.61
CA SER A 369 0.99 -1.52 -6.16
C SER A 369 1.50 -2.44 -5.05
N TYR A 370 0.62 -3.23 -4.42
CA TYR A 370 0.98 -4.18 -3.37
C TYR A 370 0.99 -5.64 -3.86
N GLY A 371 0.86 -5.88 -5.18
CA GLY A 371 0.92 -7.22 -5.76
C GLY A 371 -0.43 -7.91 -5.93
N VAL A 372 -1.55 -7.18 -5.85
CA VAL A 372 -2.87 -7.73 -6.21
C VAL A 372 -3.18 -7.37 -7.65
N ASP A 373 -3.25 -8.32 -8.56
CA ASP A 373 -3.44 -8.03 -10.00
C ASP A 373 -4.92 -7.92 -10.38
N ILE A 374 -5.80 -8.64 -9.68
CA ILE A 374 -7.21 -8.73 -10.00
C ILE A 374 -8.03 -8.46 -8.74
N LEU A 375 -8.95 -7.51 -8.81
CA LEU A 375 -9.86 -7.15 -7.73
C LEU A 375 -11.27 -7.51 -8.15
N ALA A 376 -11.84 -8.57 -7.57
CA ALA A 376 -13.20 -9.00 -7.84
C ALA A 376 -14.08 -8.80 -6.60
N GLY A 377 -14.93 -7.79 -6.69
CA GLY A 377 -15.79 -7.31 -5.61
C GLY A 377 -17.26 -7.29 -5.98
N MET A 378 -18.02 -6.50 -5.22
CA MET A 378 -19.46 -6.34 -5.38
C MET A 378 -19.83 -4.86 -5.22
N ILE A 379 -20.73 -4.39 -6.07
CA ILE A 379 -21.33 -3.05 -6.00
C ILE A 379 -22.82 -3.23 -5.71
N ILE A 380 -23.28 -2.67 -4.59
CA ILE A 380 -24.70 -2.69 -4.21
C ILE A 380 -25.46 -1.71 -5.10
N GLU A 381 -26.59 -2.13 -5.66
CA GLU A 381 -27.47 -1.33 -6.52
C GLU A 381 -28.78 -0.95 -5.80
N ASP A 382 -29.22 -1.78 -4.85
CA ASP A 382 -30.36 -1.51 -3.97
C ASP A 382 -29.94 -1.70 -2.50
N VAL A 383 -29.65 -0.58 -1.85
CA VAL A 383 -29.14 -0.56 -0.47
C VAL A 383 -30.19 -1.07 0.52
N ASP A 384 -31.47 -0.74 0.34
CA ASP A 384 -32.52 -1.14 1.27
C ASP A 384 -32.86 -2.64 1.14
N GLY A 385 -32.86 -3.16 -0.08
CA GLY A 385 -32.95 -4.58 -0.35
C GLY A 385 -31.79 -5.36 0.27
N ALA A 386 -30.55 -4.88 0.08
CA ALA A 386 -29.36 -5.48 0.68
C ALA A 386 -29.42 -5.43 2.22
N ALA A 387 -29.76 -4.28 2.81
CA ALA A 387 -29.87 -4.12 4.26
C ALA A 387 -30.91 -5.08 4.88
N ARG A 388 -32.05 -5.31 4.20
CA ARG A 388 -33.05 -6.28 4.63
C ARG A 388 -32.50 -7.70 4.65
N VAL A 389 -31.85 -8.14 3.56
CA VAL A 389 -31.22 -9.47 3.47
C VAL A 389 -30.22 -9.67 4.60
N ILE A 390 -29.36 -8.68 4.86
CA ILE A 390 -28.34 -8.76 5.91
C ILE A 390 -28.98 -8.85 7.30
N SER A 391 -30.03 -8.05 7.54
CA SER A 391 -30.77 -8.05 8.81
C SER A 391 -31.50 -9.37 9.08
N GLU A 392 -31.92 -10.08 8.02
CA GLU A 392 -32.57 -11.39 8.09
C GLU A 392 -31.58 -12.57 8.05
N GLY A 393 -30.26 -12.29 8.06
CA GLY A 393 -29.23 -13.33 8.09
C GLY A 393 -28.94 -14.01 6.76
N GLY A 394 -29.29 -13.36 5.63
CA GLY A 394 -29.06 -13.89 4.30
C GLY A 394 -27.59 -14.04 3.93
N SER A 395 -27.31 -14.91 2.95
CA SER A 395 -25.96 -15.19 2.45
C SER A 395 -25.64 -14.32 1.22
N VAL A 396 -24.43 -14.49 0.67
CA VAL A 396 -24.05 -13.84 -0.60
C VAL A 396 -25.03 -14.19 -1.74
N ARG A 397 -25.68 -15.37 -1.70
CA ARG A 397 -26.62 -15.81 -2.73
C ARG A 397 -27.83 -14.89 -2.80
N GLU A 398 -28.38 -14.48 -1.66
CA GLU A 398 -29.52 -13.56 -1.59
C GLU A 398 -29.09 -12.13 -1.92
N LEU A 399 -27.89 -11.72 -1.50
CA LEU A 399 -27.35 -10.38 -1.77
C LEU A 399 -27.16 -10.06 -3.25
N LYS A 400 -26.77 -11.07 -4.06
CA LYS A 400 -26.59 -10.92 -5.51
C LYS A 400 -27.83 -10.42 -6.28
N ARG A 401 -29.01 -10.36 -5.65
CA ARG A 401 -30.23 -9.81 -6.25
C ARG A 401 -30.30 -8.29 -6.20
N TYR A 402 -29.49 -7.68 -5.34
CA TYR A 402 -29.48 -6.24 -5.04
C TYR A 402 -28.12 -5.61 -5.35
N ALA A 403 -27.29 -6.32 -6.10
CA ALA A 403 -25.92 -5.97 -6.35
C ALA A 403 -25.44 -6.64 -7.64
N ARG A 404 -24.45 -6.03 -8.28
CA ARG A 404 -23.69 -6.64 -9.37
C ARG A 404 -22.27 -6.97 -8.93
N MET A 405 -21.69 -7.97 -9.58
CA MET A 405 -20.28 -8.30 -9.41
C MET A 405 -19.45 -7.34 -10.27
N ALA A 406 -18.29 -6.93 -9.80
CA ALA A 406 -17.43 -6.01 -10.53
C ALA A 406 -15.97 -6.45 -10.41
N THR A 407 -15.23 -6.33 -11.52
CA THR A 407 -13.81 -6.67 -11.57
C THR A 407 -12.96 -5.51 -12.07
N LEU A 408 -11.86 -5.23 -11.38
CA LEU A 408 -10.78 -4.37 -11.87
C LEU A 408 -9.53 -5.22 -12.09
N ASN A 409 -8.85 -4.98 -13.21
CA ASN A 409 -7.58 -5.62 -13.55
C ASN A 409 -6.49 -4.54 -13.62
N ARG A 410 -5.27 -4.95 -13.28
CA ARG A 410 -4.07 -4.12 -13.32
C ARG A 410 -3.73 -3.59 -14.71
#